data_AF-A0A0M9U332-F1
#
_entry.id   AF-A0A0M9U332-F1
#
_cell.length_a   1.000
_cell.length_b   1.000
_cell.length_c   1.000
_cell.angle_alpha   90.00
_cell.angle_beta   90.00
_cell.angle_gamma   90.00
#
_symmetry.space_group_name_H-M   'P 1'
#
loop_
_entity.id
_entity.type
_entity.pdbx_description
1 polymer ?
#
loop_
_entity_poly.entity_id
_entity_poly.type
_entity_poly.pdbx_seq_one_letter_code
_entity_poly.pdbx_strand_id
1 'polypeptide(L)'
;MKIYFAGPLFTPYVRKFIAEHAQILRENGIDPFVPHEKFNNMISREQVDAVIAAGKIRAEDLGTGDFREAVMDLIRRGKLSREDFNLPKMTPEVIFEVDYEGLSTADAVVAVLDGTQVDDGTACEIGIFSALCRRDPSKKGIIGFMTDSRGVTRAATGYGVNLFVLGTVLEHGPIVDDFNEVIRQLKVWDAQPV
;
A
#
# COMPACT_ATOMS: atom_id res chain seq x y z
N MET A 1 -4.57 -11.66 -11.03
CA MET A 1 -3.48 -11.58 -10.04
C MET A 1 -3.84 -10.76 -8.80
N LYS A 2 -3.45 -11.24 -7.62
CA LYS A 2 -3.46 -10.49 -6.35
C LYS A 2 -2.08 -9.88 -6.11
N ILE A 3 -2.00 -8.60 -5.77
CA ILE A 3 -0.73 -7.93 -5.47
C ILE A 3 -0.76 -7.26 -4.10
N TYR A 4 0.42 -7.04 -3.53
CA TYR A 4 0.58 -6.19 -2.34
C TYR A 4 1.22 -4.85 -2.74
N PHE A 5 0.57 -3.74 -2.39
CA PHE A 5 1.07 -2.40 -2.68
C PHE A 5 1.79 -1.84 -1.45
N ALA A 6 3.11 -2.03 -1.42
CA ALA A 6 4.01 -1.56 -0.37
C ALA A 6 4.38 -0.08 -0.58
N GLY A 7 4.40 0.71 0.50
CA GLY A 7 4.78 2.12 0.45
C GLY A 7 4.42 2.87 1.73
N PRO A 8 4.98 4.08 1.93
CA PRO A 8 4.77 4.85 3.16
C PRO A 8 3.32 5.36 3.28
N LEU A 9 2.76 5.34 4.51
CA LEU A 9 1.33 5.64 4.74
C LEU A 9 1.08 6.85 5.66
N PHE A 10 2.15 7.55 6.04
CA PHE A 10 2.12 8.52 7.14
C PHE A 10 1.51 9.86 6.77
N THR A 11 1.59 10.26 5.49
CA THR A 11 1.03 11.53 5.02
C THR A 11 -0.23 11.31 4.19
N PRO A 12 -1.20 12.24 4.23
CA PRO A 12 -2.40 12.14 3.40
C PRO A 12 -2.07 12.11 1.90
N TYR A 13 -0.99 12.79 1.48
CA TYR A 13 -0.54 12.84 0.09
C TYR A 13 -0.11 11.46 -0.43
N VAL A 14 0.70 10.73 0.35
CA VAL A 14 1.16 9.41 -0.09
C VAL A 14 0.03 8.38 -0.01
N ARG A 15 -0.85 8.44 1.00
CA ARG A 15 -2.05 7.57 1.03
C ARG A 15 -2.92 7.81 -0.20
N LYS A 16 -3.21 9.07 -0.53
CA LYS A 16 -3.96 9.43 -1.74
C LYS A 16 -3.26 8.91 -3.00
N PHE A 17 -1.96 9.12 -3.12
CA PHE A 17 -1.16 8.62 -4.24
C PHE A 17 -1.31 7.10 -4.38
N ILE A 18 -1.13 6.33 -3.32
CA ILE A 18 -1.26 4.86 -3.36
C ILE A 18 -2.70 4.46 -3.69
N ALA A 19 -3.71 5.09 -3.11
CA ALA A 19 -5.12 4.79 -3.37
C ALA A 19 -5.52 5.05 -4.83
N GLU A 20 -5.05 6.15 -5.43
CA GLU A 20 -5.27 6.45 -6.86
C GLU A 20 -4.62 5.39 -7.75
N HIS A 21 -3.39 4.97 -7.46
CA HIS A 21 -2.71 3.92 -8.20
C HIS A 21 -3.35 2.54 -8.00
N ALA A 22 -3.83 2.23 -6.80
CA ALA A 22 -4.60 1.02 -6.51
C ALA A 22 -5.92 0.99 -7.29
N GLN A 23 -6.59 2.13 -7.43
CA GLN A 23 -7.78 2.24 -8.26
C GLN A 23 -7.47 1.95 -9.73
N ILE A 24 -6.38 2.48 -10.27
CA ILE A 24 -5.93 2.19 -11.64
C ILE A 24 -5.65 0.68 -11.82
N LEU A 25 -5.03 0.02 -10.84
CA LEU A 25 -4.81 -1.44 -10.86
C LEU A 25 -6.13 -2.21 -10.92
N ARG A 26 -7.12 -1.83 -10.09
CA ARG A 26 -8.47 -2.43 -10.07
C ARG A 26 -9.18 -2.28 -11.42
N GLU A 27 -9.10 -1.10 -12.02
CA GLU A 27 -9.65 -0.82 -13.36
C GLU A 27 -8.99 -1.66 -14.46
N ASN A 28 -7.79 -2.19 -14.20
CA ASN A 28 -7.05 -3.09 -15.07
C ASN A 28 -7.19 -4.58 -14.71
N GLY A 29 -8.13 -4.94 -13.83
CA GLY A 29 -8.40 -6.33 -13.43
C GLY A 29 -7.34 -6.93 -12.49
N ILE A 30 -6.53 -6.10 -11.85
CA ILE A 30 -5.54 -6.51 -10.85
C ILE A 30 -6.14 -6.24 -9.47
N ASP A 31 -5.95 -7.15 -8.51
CA ASP A 31 -6.48 -7.03 -7.15
C ASP A 31 -5.40 -6.57 -6.15
N PRO A 32 -5.29 -5.26 -5.86
CA PRO A 32 -4.31 -4.75 -4.91
C PRO A 32 -4.81 -4.84 -3.47
N PHE A 33 -4.02 -5.49 -2.62
CA PHE A 33 -4.04 -5.29 -1.18
C PHE A 33 -3.26 -4.02 -0.85
N VAL A 34 -3.92 -3.08 -0.16
CA VAL A 34 -3.36 -1.80 0.28
C VAL A 34 -3.52 -1.70 1.80
N PRO A 35 -2.43 -1.65 2.60
CA PRO A 35 -2.53 -1.80 4.05
C PRO A 35 -3.45 -0.80 4.75
N HIS A 36 -3.37 0.48 4.38
CA HIS A 36 -4.22 1.51 4.99
C HIS A 36 -5.71 1.40 4.62
N GLU A 37 -6.06 0.77 3.49
CA GLU A 37 -7.46 0.61 3.10
C GLU A 37 -8.16 -0.52 3.88
N LYS A 38 -7.42 -1.48 4.43
CA LYS A 38 -7.99 -2.65 5.12
C LYS A 38 -8.94 -2.25 6.25
N PHE A 39 -8.52 -1.31 7.10
CA PHE A 39 -9.35 -0.80 8.20
C PHE A 39 -10.40 0.20 7.72
N ASN A 40 -10.11 0.99 6.68
CA ASN A 40 -11.08 1.90 6.08
C ASN A 40 -12.33 1.13 5.63
N ASN A 41 -12.13 -0.01 4.97
CA ASN A 41 -13.20 -0.86 4.43
C ASN A 41 -14.11 -1.48 5.51
N MET A 42 -13.70 -1.48 6.79
CA MET A 42 -14.55 -1.90 7.91
C MET A 42 -15.56 -0.84 8.34
N ILE A 43 -15.38 0.41 7.91
CA ILE A 43 -16.25 1.53 8.25
C ILE A 43 -17.45 1.53 7.30
N SER A 44 -18.64 1.39 7.88
CA SER A 44 -19.93 1.44 7.18
C SER A 44 -20.58 2.82 7.24
N ARG A 45 -21.48 3.10 6.31
CA ARG A 45 -22.20 4.38 6.27
C ARG A 45 -23.14 4.52 7.47
N GLU A 46 -23.73 3.40 7.87
CA GLU A 46 -24.64 3.30 9.02
C GLU A 46 -23.95 3.68 10.32
N GLN A 47 -22.70 3.23 10.53
CA GLN A 47 -21.91 3.64 11.69
C GLN A 47 -21.60 5.14 11.67
N VAL A 48 -21.29 5.70 10.50
CA VAL A 48 -21.04 7.14 10.36
C VAL A 48 -22.28 7.96 10.71
N ASP A 49 -23.44 7.57 10.17
CA ASP A 49 -24.70 8.24 10.44
C ASP A 49 -25.06 8.14 11.94
N ALA A 50 -24.77 7.01 12.60
CA ALA A 50 -24.95 6.85 14.04
C ALA A 50 -24.04 7.77 14.87
N VAL A 51 -22.78 7.94 14.47
CA VAL A 51 -21.83 8.85 15.13
C VAL A 51 -22.25 10.32 14.96
N ILE A 52 -22.79 10.69 13.79
CA ILE A 52 -23.38 12.02 13.55
C ILE A 52 -24.62 12.22 14.43
N ALA A 53 -25.54 11.24 14.47
CA ALA A 53 -26.74 11.30 15.30
C ALA A 53 -26.42 11.40 16.81
N ALA A 54 -25.31 10.79 17.25
CA ALA A 54 -24.79 10.92 18.60
C ALA A 54 -24.11 12.26 18.88
N GLY A 55 -23.99 13.16 17.90
CA GLY A 55 -23.42 14.50 18.05
C GLY A 55 -21.89 14.52 18.21
N LYS A 56 -21.19 13.43 17.89
CA LYS A 56 -19.72 13.35 17.99
C LYS A 56 -19.02 14.16 16.91
N ILE A 57 -19.62 14.21 15.71
CA ILE A 57 -19.19 15.02 14.57
C ILE A 57 -20.41 15.56 13.82
N ARG A 58 -20.20 16.54 12.92
CA ARG A 58 -21.19 17.03 11.97
C ARG A 58 -20.95 16.43 10.59
N ALA A 59 -21.99 16.41 9.75
CA ALA A 59 -21.88 15.93 8.38
C ALA A 59 -20.84 16.72 7.56
N GLU A 60 -20.73 18.03 7.81
CA GLU A 60 -19.72 18.88 7.16
C GLU A 60 -18.27 18.47 7.46
N ASP A 61 -18.02 17.81 8.62
CA ASP A 61 -16.67 17.41 9.02
C ASP A 61 -16.12 16.27 8.13
N LEU A 62 -16.98 15.58 7.36
CA LEU A 62 -16.58 14.52 6.42
C LEU A 62 -16.10 15.07 5.06
N GLY A 63 -16.46 16.32 4.72
CA GLY A 63 -16.15 16.91 3.42
C GLY A 63 -16.84 16.20 2.25
N THR A 64 -16.27 16.34 1.05
CA THR A 64 -16.83 15.80 -0.22
C THR A 64 -16.07 14.59 -0.76
N GLY A 65 -15.03 14.14 -0.05
CA GLY A 65 -14.19 13.01 -0.46
C GLY A 65 -14.75 11.66 0.00
N ASP A 66 -13.88 10.65 0.02
CA ASP A 66 -14.21 9.37 0.64
C ASP A 66 -14.45 9.56 2.14
N PHE A 67 -15.68 9.27 2.58
CA PHE A 67 -16.08 9.39 3.98
C PHE A 67 -15.25 8.49 4.89
N ARG A 68 -14.74 7.34 4.40
CA ARG A 68 -13.93 6.42 5.22
C ARG A 68 -12.59 7.03 5.55
N GLU A 69 -11.92 7.64 4.57
CA GLU A 69 -10.67 8.34 4.82
C GLU A 69 -10.89 9.58 5.71
N ALA A 70 -12.01 10.29 5.55
CA ALA A 70 -12.36 11.40 6.44
C ALA A 70 -12.54 10.95 7.89
N VAL A 71 -13.26 9.84 8.13
CA VAL A 71 -13.40 9.22 9.46
C VAL A 71 -12.04 8.84 10.04
N MET A 72 -11.18 8.21 9.24
CA MET A 72 -9.86 7.79 9.69
C MET A 72 -8.95 8.98 10.01
N ASP A 73 -9.05 10.07 9.28
CA ASP A 73 -8.38 11.33 9.61
C ASP A 73 -8.90 11.95 10.92
N LEU A 74 -10.21 11.89 11.17
CA LEU A 74 -10.80 12.32 12.44
C LEU A 74 -10.30 11.47 13.61
N ILE A 75 -10.14 10.15 13.42
CA ILE A 75 -9.53 9.25 14.40
C ILE A 75 -8.06 9.61 14.64
N ARG A 76 -7.27 9.83 13.59
CA ARG A 76 -5.84 10.21 13.70
C ARG A 76 -5.66 11.55 14.44
N ARG A 77 -6.63 12.46 14.30
CA ARG A 77 -6.66 13.77 15.00
C ARG A 77 -7.22 13.69 16.42
N GLY A 78 -7.64 12.51 16.88
CA GLY A 78 -8.22 12.30 18.21
C GLY A 78 -9.63 12.88 18.39
N LYS A 79 -10.35 13.18 17.30
CA LYS A 79 -11.74 13.66 17.34
C LYS A 79 -12.76 12.52 17.45
N LEU A 80 -12.42 11.36 16.90
CA LEU A 80 -13.17 10.12 17.00
C LEU A 80 -12.28 9.02 17.58
N SER A 81 -12.87 7.97 18.13
CA SER A 81 -12.13 6.79 18.56
C SER A 81 -12.33 5.62 17.60
N ARG A 82 -11.40 4.66 17.64
CA ARG A 82 -11.54 3.40 16.88
C ARG A 82 -12.71 2.56 17.39
N GLU A 83 -13.05 2.67 18.68
CA GLU A 83 -14.19 1.96 19.26
C GLU A 83 -15.53 2.45 18.68
N ASP A 84 -15.62 3.71 18.24
CA ASP A 84 -16.82 4.26 17.61
C ASP A 84 -17.25 3.48 16.35
N PHE A 85 -16.32 2.75 15.74
CA PHE A 85 -16.51 1.99 14.51
C PHE A 85 -16.22 0.49 14.67
N ASN A 86 -16.14 -0.02 15.92
CA ASN A 86 -15.75 -1.40 16.22
C ASN A 86 -14.42 -1.82 15.56
N LEU A 87 -13.50 -0.86 15.38
CA LEU A 87 -12.21 -1.14 14.79
C LEU A 87 -11.27 -1.73 15.86
N PRO A 88 -10.41 -2.70 15.49
CA PRO A 88 -9.45 -3.26 16.42
C PRO A 88 -8.45 -2.19 16.87
N LYS A 89 -7.89 -2.39 18.07
CA LYS A 89 -6.76 -1.59 18.54
C LYS A 89 -5.56 -1.81 17.62
N MET A 90 -4.82 -0.74 17.34
CA MET A 90 -3.60 -0.81 16.55
C MET A 90 -2.46 -1.22 17.49
N THR A 91 -2.19 -2.52 17.60
CA THR A 91 -1.00 -3.04 18.27
C THR A 91 -0.01 -3.55 17.22
N PRO A 92 1.30 -3.64 17.53
CA PRO A 92 2.28 -4.20 16.60
C PRO A 92 1.89 -5.59 16.08
N GLU A 93 1.32 -6.43 16.94
CA GLU A 93 0.88 -7.79 16.59
C GLU A 93 -0.26 -7.74 15.58
N VAL A 94 -1.28 -6.91 15.80
CA VAL A 94 -2.43 -6.80 14.88
C VAL A 94 -1.99 -6.29 13.51
N ILE A 95 -1.08 -5.31 13.47
CA ILE A 95 -0.59 -4.75 12.21
C ILE A 95 0.27 -5.76 11.47
N PHE A 96 1.20 -6.40 12.17
CA PHE A 96 2.05 -7.42 11.58
C PHE A 96 1.22 -8.55 10.95
N GLU A 97 0.24 -9.10 11.66
CA GLU A 97 -0.58 -10.20 11.13
C GLU A 97 -1.37 -9.79 9.89
N VAL A 98 -2.00 -8.61 9.91
CA VAL A 98 -2.79 -8.11 8.77
C VAL A 98 -1.92 -7.87 7.54
N ASP A 99 -0.79 -7.20 7.72
CA ASP A 99 0.11 -6.86 6.62
C ASP A 99 0.83 -8.11 6.11
N TYR A 100 1.24 -9.01 7.00
CA TYR A 100 1.84 -10.30 6.63
C TYR A 100 0.85 -11.20 5.89
N GLU A 101 -0.41 -11.28 6.30
CA GLU A 101 -1.44 -12.03 5.56
C GLU A 101 -1.61 -11.47 4.14
N GLY A 102 -1.71 -10.14 4.02
CA GLY A 102 -1.78 -9.45 2.73
C GLY A 102 -0.57 -9.77 1.84
N LEU A 103 0.63 -9.66 2.41
CA LEU A 103 1.90 -9.84 1.72
C LEU A 103 2.15 -11.30 1.30
N SER A 104 1.94 -12.24 2.23
CA SER A 104 2.20 -13.66 2.00
C SER A 104 1.25 -14.31 1.02
N THR A 105 0.03 -13.80 0.90
CA THR A 105 -0.98 -14.30 -0.04
C THR A 105 -0.94 -13.59 -1.40
N ALA A 106 -0.15 -12.52 -1.55
CA ALA A 106 0.02 -11.84 -2.83
C ALA A 106 0.88 -12.66 -3.79
N ASP A 107 0.59 -12.53 -5.10
CA ASP A 107 1.37 -13.14 -6.17
C ASP A 107 2.60 -12.26 -6.50
N ALA A 108 2.49 -10.95 -6.34
CA ALA A 108 3.56 -9.98 -6.59
C ALA A 108 3.48 -8.77 -5.64
N VAL A 109 4.58 -8.02 -5.54
CA VAL A 109 4.65 -6.75 -4.82
C VAL A 109 4.89 -5.59 -5.79
N VAL A 110 4.19 -4.48 -5.57
CA VAL A 110 4.56 -3.15 -6.10
C VAL A 110 5.03 -2.33 -4.91
N ALA A 111 6.28 -1.86 -4.92
CA ALA A 111 6.89 -1.15 -3.80
C ALA A 111 7.27 0.29 -4.19
N VAL A 112 6.70 1.28 -3.50
CA VAL A 112 7.10 2.69 -3.66
C VAL A 112 8.49 2.89 -3.05
N LEU A 113 9.45 3.32 -3.87
CA LEU A 113 10.83 3.53 -3.48
C LEU A 113 11.19 5.00 -3.23
N ASP A 114 10.20 5.90 -3.36
CA ASP A 114 10.36 7.34 -3.25
C ASP A 114 10.83 7.81 -1.87
N GLY A 115 11.52 8.96 -1.87
CA GLY A 115 11.98 9.62 -0.65
C GLY A 115 13.50 9.70 -0.53
N THR A 116 13.97 10.28 0.57
CA THR A 116 15.42 10.32 0.88
C THR A 116 15.96 8.93 1.20
N GLN A 117 15.10 8.05 1.71
CA GLN A 117 15.34 6.65 2.00
C GLN A 117 14.02 5.92 1.75
N VAL A 118 14.11 4.65 1.34
CA VAL A 118 12.94 3.76 1.35
C VAL A 118 12.46 3.65 2.79
N ASP A 119 11.14 3.78 2.97
CA ASP A 119 10.47 3.60 4.25
C ASP A 119 10.84 2.26 4.90
N ASP A 120 11.00 2.23 6.23
CA ASP A 120 11.48 1.06 6.95
C ASP A 120 10.46 -0.10 6.92
N GLY A 121 9.16 0.21 7.00
CA GLY A 121 8.07 -0.73 6.77
C GLY A 121 8.14 -1.33 5.36
N THR A 122 8.21 -0.47 4.35
CA THR A 122 8.32 -0.88 2.94
C THR A 122 9.56 -1.75 2.68
N ALA A 123 10.70 -1.40 3.27
CA ALA A 123 11.92 -2.20 3.16
C ALA A 123 11.79 -3.57 3.85
N CYS A 124 11.10 -3.64 4.99
CA CYS A 124 10.77 -4.89 5.69
C CYS A 124 9.90 -5.80 4.81
N GLU A 125 8.85 -5.25 4.20
CA GLU A 125 7.94 -5.96 3.29
C GLU A 125 8.68 -6.50 2.05
N ILE A 126 9.54 -5.69 1.43
CA ILE A 126 10.42 -6.12 0.32
C ILE A 126 11.28 -7.31 0.74
N GLY A 127 11.89 -7.26 1.93
CA GLY A 127 12.73 -8.33 2.46
C GLY A 127 11.97 -9.62 2.71
N ILE A 128 10.79 -9.53 3.35
CA ILE A 128 9.92 -10.69 3.60
C ILE A 128 9.48 -11.32 2.28
N PHE A 129 9.01 -10.51 1.32
CA PHE A 129 8.53 -11.04 0.06
C PHE A 129 9.64 -11.65 -0.80
N SER A 130 10.85 -11.08 -0.78
CA SER A 130 12.03 -11.68 -1.42
C SER A 130 12.33 -13.08 -0.86
N ALA A 131 12.22 -13.26 0.46
CA ALA A 131 12.38 -14.56 1.08
C ALA A 131 11.27 -15.55 0.68
N LEU A 132 10.04 -15.06 0.45
CA LEU A 132 8.95 -15.87 -0.10
C LEU A 132 9.22 -16.27 -1.55
N CYS A 133 9.64 -15.33 -2.43
CA CYS A 133 9.99 -15.63 -3.82
C CYS A 133 11.06 -16.73 -3.93
N ARG A 134 12.07 -16.70 -3.04
CA ARG A 134 13.13 -17.73 -3.03
C ARG A 134 12.63 -19.13 -2.60
N ARG A 135 11.48 -19.22 -1.93
CA ARG A 135 10.92 -20.47 -1.37
C ARG A 135 9.74 -20.99 -2.17
N ASP A 136 8.97 -20.10 -2.77
CA ASP A 136 7.71 -20.38 -3.44
C ASP A 136 7.77 -19.86 -4.89
N PRO A 137 7.96 -20.77 -5.86
CA PRO A 137 8.02 -20.42 -7.29
C PRO A 137 6.74 -19.78 -7.84
N SER A 138 5.61 -19.87 -7.13
CA SER A 138 4.37 -19.22 -7.56
C SER A 138 4.41 -17.70 -7.43
N LYS A 139 5.31 -17.16 -6.60
CA LYS A 139 5.53 -15.72 -6.46
C LYS A 139 6.19 -15.17 -7.72
N LYS A 140 5.57 -14.15 -8.30
CA LYS A 140 5.94 -13.59 -9.59
C LYS A 140 7.09 -12.58 -9.51
N GLY A 141 7.16 -11.81 -8.43
CA GLY A 141 8.26 -10.88 -8.22
C GLY A 141 7.92 -9.57 -7.52
N ILE A 142 8.87 -8.64 -7.55
CA ILE A 142 8.79 -7.32 -6.92
C ILE A 142 9.03 -6.26 -7.99
N ILE A 143 8.10 -5.32 -8.17
CA ILE A 143 8.29 -4.13 -9.00
C ILE A 143 8.60 -2.95 -8.09
N GLY A 144 9.78 -2.37 -8.21
CA GLY A 144 10.08 -1.08 -7.59
C GLY A 144 9.46 0.05 -8.40
N PHE A 145 8.71 0.94 -7.75
CA PHE A 145 8.11 2.12 -8.37
C PHE A 145 8.79 3.38 -7.82
N MET A 146 9.45 4.12 -8.71
CA MET A 146 10.28 5.28 -8.38
C MET A 146 9.83 6.48 -9.20
N THR A 147 9.14 7.43 -8.56
CA THR A 147 8.70 8.69 -9.18
C THR A 147 9.52 9.90 -8.71
N ASP A 148 10.32 9.74 -7.65
CA ASP A 148 11.22 10.78 -7.18
C ASP A 148 12.27 11.08 -8.24
N SER A 149 12.16 12.26 -8.85
CA SER A 149 13.10 12.72 -9.89
C SER A 149 14.57 12.67 -9.47
N ARG A 150 14.88 12.78 -8.17
CA ARG A 150 16.26 12.64 -7.66
C ARG A 150 16.75 11.20 -7.76
N GLY A 151 15.87 10.23 -7.57
CA GLY A 151 16.14 8.82 -7.76
C GLY A 151 16.21 8.47 -9.25
N VAL A 152 15.23 8.91 -10.04
CA VAL A 152 15.19 8.66 -11.49
C VAL A 152 16.45 9.18 -12.19
N THR A 153 16.90 10.40 -11.88
CA THR A 153 18.14 10.96 -12.44
C THR A 153 19.41 10.18 -12.05
N ARG A 154 19.33 9.35 -11.02
CA ARG A 154 20.41 8.49 -10.53
C ARG A 154 20.20 7.01 -10.83
N ALA A 155 19.29 6.66 -11.76
CA ALA A 155 18.99 5.28 -12.13
C ALA A 155 20.25 4.46 -12.47
N ALA A 156 21.17 5.04 -13.23
CA ALA A 156 22.46 4.43 -13.59
C ALA A 156 23.39 4.13 -12.40
N THR A 157 23.14 4.75 -11.25
CA THR A 157 23.91 4.60 -10.01
C THR A 157 23.07 4.03 -8.85
N GLY A 158 21.93 3.39 -9.15
CA GLY A 158 21.11 2.71 -8.15
C GLY A 158 20.05 3.58 -7.45
N TYR A 159 19.57 4.64 -8.12
CA TYR A 159 18.45 5.46 -7.68
C TYR A 159 18.64 6.21 -6.34
N GLY A 160 19.84 6.19 -5.76
CA GLY A 160 20.05 6.68 -4.39
C GLY A 160 19.38 5.80 -3.31
N VAL A 161 18.91 4.61 -3.69
CA VAL A 161 18.33 3.62 -2.79
C VAL A 161 19.46 2.86 -2.09
N ASN A 162 19.23 2.42 -0.86
CA ASN A 162 20.15 1.53 -0.16
C ASN A 162 20.45 0.29 -1.03
N LEU A 163 21.73 -0.01 -1.27
CA LEU A 163 22.12 -1.06 -2.23
C LEU A 163 21.61 -2.46 -1.85
N PHE A 164 21.38 -2.74 -0.57
CA PHE A 164 20.81 -4.02 -0.14
C PHE A 164 19.32 -4.11 -0.51
N VAL A 165 18.56 -3.05 -0.28
CA VAL A 165 17.14 -2.97 -0.72
C VAL A 165 17.06 -3.02 -2.24
N LEU A 166 17.91 -2.25 -2.92
CA LEU A 166 18.00 -2.24 -4.38
C LEU A 166 18.28 -3.64 -4.95
N GLY A 167 19.30 -4.33 -4.42
CA GLY A 167 19.62 -5.69 -4.84
C GLY A 167 18.49 -6.68 -4.59
N THR A 168 17.76 -6.51 -3.47
CA THR A 168 16.60 -7.34 -3.13
C THR A 168 15.46 -7.17 -4.13
N VAL A 169 15.18 -5.94 -4.59
CA VAL A 169 14.18 -5.68 -5.64
C VAL A 169 14.65 -6.23 -6.98
N LEU A 170 15.88 -5.90 -7.39
CA LEU A 170 16.43 -6.27 -8.71
C LEU A 170 16.62 -7.77 -8.90
N GLU A 171 16.73 -8.54 -7.81
CA GLU A 171 16.72 -10.00 -7.88
C GLU A 171 15.37 -10.56 -8.37
N HIS A 172 14.26 -9.87 -8.08
CA HIS A 172 12.90 -10.36 -8.29
C HIS A 172 12.08 -9.55 -9.28
N GLY A 173 12.60 -8.44 -9.82
CA GLY A 173 11.90 -7.68 -10.84
C GLY A 173 12.50 -6.30 -11.13
N PRO A 174 11.84 -5.54 -12.03
CA PRO A 174 12.36 -4.26 -12.49
C PRO A 174 12.06 -3.12 -11.51
N ILE A 175 12.79 -2.01 -11.69
CA ILE A 175 12.38 -0.69 -11.18
C ILE A 175 11.87 0.12 -12.37
N VAL A 176 10.71 0.76 -12.20
CA VAL A 176 10.06 1.56 -13.22
C VAL A 176 9.66 2.93 -12.65
N ASP A 177 9.56 3.94 -13.51
CA ASP A 177 9.17 5.31 -13.18
C ASP A 177 7.85 5.74 -13.84
N ASP A 178 7.31 4.92 -14.75
CA ASP A 178 5.98 5.04 -15.34
C ASP A 178 5.06 3.95 -14.79
N PHE A 179 3.91 4.34 -14.25
CA PHE A 179 2.95 3.38 -13.71
C PHE A 179 2.34 2.47 -14.79
N ASN A 180 2.32 2.90 -16.05
CA ASN A 180 1.89 2.00 -17.13
C ASN A 180 2.83 0.81 -17.28
N GLU A 181 4.13 0.95 -16.98
CA GLU A 181 5.06 -0.18 -16.94
C GLU A 181 4.76 -1.13 -15.80
N VAL A 182 4.31 -0.63 -14.63
CA VAL A 182 3.83 -1.49 -13.53
C VAL A 182 2.70 -2.38 -14.04
N ILE A 183 1.69 -1.79 -14.68
CA ILE A 183 0.54 -2.54 -15.22
C ILE A 183 0.99 -3.52 -16.30
N ARG A 184 1.87 -3.11 -17.22
CA ARG A 184 2.42 -3.98 -18.27
C ARG A 184 3.12 -5.20 -17.66
N GLN A 185 4.04 -4.98 -16.73
CA GLN A 185 4.80 -6.05 -16.09
C GLN A 185 3.90 -7.00 -15.31
N LEU A 186 2.93 -6.49 -14.58
CA LEU A 186 1.97 -7.31 -13.85
C LEU A 186 1.14 -8.20 -14.80
N LYS A 187 0.68 -7.66 -15.93
CA LYS A 187 -0.03 -8.46 -16.95
C LYS A 187 0.86 -9.53 -17.60
N VAL A 188 2.14 -9.24 -17.79
CA VAL A 188 3.12 -10.24 -18.27
C VAL A 188 3.24 -11.39 -17.27
N TRP A 189 3.34 -11.09 -15.97
CA TRP A 189 3.41 -12.12 -14.93
C TRP A 189 2.13 -12.94 -14.75
N ASP A 190 0.96 -12.31 -14.85
CA ASP A 190 -0.35 -12.99 -14.75
C ASP A 190 -0.59 -13.96 -15.92
N ALA A 191 -0.02 -13.68 -17.09
CA ALA A 191 -0.08 -14.56 -18.26
C ALA A 191 0.90 -15.76 -18.19
N GLN A 192 1.85 -15.76 -17.26
CA GLN A 192 2.80 -16.87 -17.11
C GLN A 192 2.17 -18.01 -16.31
N PRO A 193 2.34 -19.27 -16.73
CA PRO A 193 1.93 -20.41 -15.93
C PRO A 193 2.62 -20.39 -14.55
N VAL A 194 1.93 -20.96 -13.56
CA VAL A 194 2.47 -21.19 -12.21
C VAL A 194 3.44 -22.37 -12.25
#